data_AF-A0A562II84-F1
#
_entry.id   AF-A0A562II84-F1
#
_cell.length_a   1.000
_cell.length_b   1.000
_cell.length_c   1.000
_cell.angle_alpha   90.00
_cell.angle_beta   90.00
_cell.angle_gamma   90.00
#
_symmetry.space_group_name_H-M   'P 1'
#
loop_
_entity.id
_entity.type
_entity.pdbx_description
1 polymer ?
#
loop_
_entity_poly.entity_id
_entity_poly.type
_entity_poly.pdbx_seq_one_letter_code
_entity_poly.pdbx_strand_id
1 'polypeptide(L)' 'MSERVRTFDGPLRQGADLERSIDELWFYNDPAHYGSLVLRCGWPAESFQRWLGARMRDVLLP' A
#
# COMPACT_ATOMS: atom_id res chain seq x y z
N MET A 1 10.37 10.51 -18.48
CA MET A 1 8.99 10.09 -18.19
C MET A 1 8.56 10.79 -16.92
N SER A 2 7.58 11.69 -17.00
CA SER A 2 7.19 12.56 -15.87
C SER A 2 6.29 11.77 -14.92
N GLU A 3 6.84 11.38 -13.77
CA GLU A 3 6.12 10.75 -12.68
C GLU A 3 5.18 11.79 -12.06
N ARG A 4 3.90 11.73 -12.42
CA ARG A 4 2.85 12.46 -11.70
C ARG A 4 2.73 11.83 -10.32
N VAL A 5 3.51 12.33 -9.36
CA VAL A 5 3.19 12.20 -7.94
C VAL A 5 1.83 12.88 -7.78
N ARG A 6 0.76 12.08 -7.74
CA ARG A 6 -0.55 12.59 -7.35
C ARG A 6 -0.41 12.94 -5.88
N THR A 7 -0.43 14.23 -5.57
CA THR A 7 -0.70 14.69 -4.22
C THR A 7 -2.03 14.05 -3.81
N PHE A 8 -2.03 13.30 -2.71
CA PHE A 8 -3.28 12.87 -2.11
C PHE A 8 -4.00 14.17 -1.69
N ASP A 9 -5.14 14.49 -2.30
CA ASP A 9 -5.86 15.77 -2.17
C ASP A 9 -6.51 15.99 -0.79
N GLY A 10 -6.00 15.32 0.25
CA GLY A 10 -6.48 15.39 1.63
C GLY A 10 -5.43 14.86 2.62
N PRO A 11 -5.56 15.20 3.91
CA PRO A 11 -4.65 14.71 4.94
C PRO A 11 -4.71 13.18 5.01
N LEU A 12 -3.56 12.56 5.32
CA LEU A 12 -3.52 11.14 5.64
C LEU A 12 -4.42 10.86 6.85
N ARG A 13 -4.96 9.65 6.94
CA ARG A 13 -5.80 9.23 8.08
C ARG A 13 -5.09 9.39 9.43
N GLN A 14 -3.77 9.25 9.44
CA GLN A 14 -2.86 9.41 10.57
C GLN A 14 -2.60 10.90 10.92
N GLY A 15 -3.16 11.83 10.14
CA GLY A 15 -2.98 13.26 10.34
C GLY A 15 -1.55 13.70 10.05
N ALA A 16 -0.93 14.41 11.00
CA ALA A 16 0.45 14.90 10.89
C ALA A 16 1.50 13.82 11.20
N ASP A 17 1.09 12.62 11.61
CA ASP A 17 1.99 11.52 11.94
C ASP A 17 2.48 10.79 10.68
N LEU A 18 3.49 11.37 10.06
CA LEU A 18 4.13 10.84 8.86
C LEU A 18 4.87 9.53 9.16
N GLU A 19 5.51 9.39 10.31
CA GLU A 19 6.22 8.17 10.70
C GLU A 19 5.25 6.99 10.79
N ARG A 20 4.09 7.20 11.45
CA ARG A 20 3.05 6.18 11.50
C ARG A 20 2.52 5.80 10.11
N SER A 21 2.42 6.78 9.21
CA SER A 21 1.98 6.52 7.83
C SER A 21 3.02 5.68 7.06
N ILE A 22 4.30 5.95 7.28
CA ILE A 22 5.42 5.19 6.70
C ILE A 22 5.43 3.77 7.24
N ASP A 23 5.22 3.59 8.55
CA ASP A 23 5.18 2.26 9.19
C ASP A 23 4.06 1.39 8.61
N GLU A 24 2.85 1.94 8.47
CA GLU A 24 1.73 1.23 7.87
C GLU A 24 2.02 0.87 6.41
N LEU A 25 2.59 1.79 5.63
CA LEU A 25 2.98 1.53 4.24
C LEU A 25 3.99 0.37 4.15
N TRP A 26 5.03 0.40 4.99
CA TRP A 26 6.06 -0.65 5.01
C TRP A 26 5.51 -1.99 5.47
N PHE A 27 4.63 -2.00 6.47
CA PHE A 27 3.98 -3.20 6.94
C PHE A 27 3.24 -3.92 5.79
N TYR A 28 2.40 -3.20 5.03
CA TYR A 28 1.70 -3.81 3.91
C TYR A 28 2.62 -4.17 2.73
N ASN A 29 3.67 -3.38 2.49
CA ASN A 29 4.63 -3.62 1.41
C ASN A 29 5.66 -4.73 1.71
N ASP A 30 5.57 -5.41 2.86
CA ASP A 30 6.50 -6.48 3.22
C ASP A 30 6.57 -7.57 2.11
N PRO A 31 7.77 -7.92 1.60
CA PRO A 31 7.95 -8.94 0.56
C PRO A 31 7.36 -10.31 0.92
N ALA A 32 7.22 -10.64 2.21
CA ALA A 32 6.60 -11.87 2.68
C ALA A 32 5.12 -11.98 2.28
N HIS A 33 4.42 -10.87 2.10
CA HIS A 33 3.05 -10.87 1.59
C HIS A 33 3.00 -11.35 0.14
N TYR A 34 3.90 -10.85 -0.71
CA TYR A 34 4.01 -11.33 -2.09
C TYR A 34 4.41 -12.80 -2.13
N GLY A 35 5.43 -13.19 -1.36
CA GLY A 35 5.87 -14.58 -1.27
C GLY A 35 4.74 -15.53 -0.82
N SER A 36 3.94 -15.11 0.15
CA SER A 36 2.83 -15.90 0.66
C SER A 36 1.66 -15.97 -0.31
N LEU A 37 1.21 -14.84 -0.85
CA LEU A 37 -0.02 -14.78 -1.64
C LEU A 37 0.21 -15.20 -3.09
N VAL A 38 1.27 -14.70 -3.73
CA VAL A 38 1.56 -14.98 -5.14
C VAL A 38 2.33 -16.28 -5.27
N LEU A 39 3.48 -16.42 -4.60
CA LEU A 39 4.34 -17.58 -4.82
C LEU A 39 3.80 -18.86 -4.17
N ARG A 40 3.23 -18.77 -2.96
CA ARG A 40 2.72 -19.94 -2.23
C ARG A 40 1.23 -20.23 -2.48
N CYS A 41 0.36 -19.21 -2.41
CA CYS A 41 -1.08 -19.39 -2.61
C CYS A 41 -1.53 -19.26 -4.08
N GLY A 42 -0.62 -18.95 -5.00
CA GLY A 42 -0.90 -18.94 -6.44
C GLY A 42 -1.77 -17.78 -6.91
N TRP A 43 -1.84 -16.67 -6.15
CA TRP A 43 -2.55 -15.49 -6.62
C TRP A 43 -1.92 -14.95 -7.91
N PRO A 44 -2.73 -14.46 -8.86
CA PRO A 44 -2.22 -13.62 -9.93
C PRO A 44 -1.53 -12.38 -9.33
N ALA A 45 -0.35 -12.02 -9.85
CA ALA A 45 0.39 -10.84 -9.38
C ALA A 45 -0.44 -9.55 -9.49
N GLU A 46 -1.27 -9.43 -10.54
CA GLU A 46 -2.18 -8.30 -10.71
C GLU A 46 -3.25 -8.22 -9.60
N SER A 47 -3.77 -9.37 -9.16
CA SER A 47 -4.71 -9.43 -8.03
C SER A 47 -4.04 -8.99 -6.74
N PHE A 48 -2.78 -9.38 -6.52
CA PHE A 48 -1.99 -8.89 -5.38
C PHE A 48 -1.78 -7.37 -5.45
N GLN A 49 -1.42 -6.81 -6.62
CA GLN A 49 -1.25 -5.37 -6.78
C GLN A 49 -2.54 -4.59 -6.51
N ARG A 50 -3.68 -5.08 -7.04
CA ARG A 50 -4.99 -4.48 -6.79
C ARG A 50 -5.36 -4.54 -5.30
N TRP A 51 -5.14 -5.68 -4.66
CA TRP A 51 -5.40 -5.86 -3.23
C TRP A 51 -4.50 -4.94 -2.38
N LEU A 52 -3.19 -4.91 -2.65
CA LEU A 52 -2.23 -4.09 -1.91
C LEU A 52 -2.58 -2.60 -2.01
N GLY A 53 -2.89 -2.14 -3.22
CA GLY A 53 -3.32 -0.76 -3.45
C GLY A 53 -4.62 -0.40 -2.72
N ALA A 54 -5.58 -1.34 -2.65
CA ALA A 54 -6.81 -1.14 -1.87
C ALA A 54 -6.52 -1.06 -0.37
N ARG A 55 -5.68 -1.95 0.18
CA ARG A 55 -5.30 -1.92 1.60
C ARG A 55 -4.54 -0.65 1.98
N MET A 56 -3.58 -0.23 1.16
CA MET A 56 -2.84 1.01 1.39
C MET A 56 -3.76 2.24 1.36
N ARG A 57 -4.75 2.28 0.46
CA ARG A 57 -5.77 3.35 0.47
C ARG A 57 -6.60 3.32 1.75
N ASP A 58 -7.11 2.16 2.14
CA ASP A 58 -7.94 1.99 3.34
C ASP A 58 -7.22 2.44 4.62
N VAL A 59 -5.90 2.26 4.71
CA VAL A 59 -5.14 2.60 5.92
C VAL A 59 -4.56 4.01 5.90
N LEU A 60 -4.27 4.57 4.72
CA LEU A 60 -3.64 5.89 4.59
C LEU A 60 -4.63 7.02 4.31
N LEU A 61 -5.79 6.72 3.73
CA LEU A 61 -6.75 7.74 3.31
C LEU A 61 -8.00 7.76 4.21
N PRO A 62 -8.67 8.93 4.34
CA PRO A 62 -9.96 9.03 5.01
C PRO A 62 -11.01 8.10 4.42
#